data_AF-A0A7L1NAT2-F1
#
_entry.id   AF-A0A7L1NAT2-F1
#
_cell.length_a   1.000
_cell.length_b   1.000
_cell.length_c   1.000
_cell.angle_alpha   90.00
_cell.angle_beta   90.00
_cell.angle_gamma   90.00
#
_symmetry.space_group_name_H-M   'P 1'
#
loop_
_entity.id
_entity.type
_entity.pdbx_description
1 polymer ?
#
loop_
_entity_poly.entity_id
_entity_poly.type
_entity_poly.pdbx_seq_one_letter_code
_entity_poly.pdbx_strand_id
1 'polypeptide(L)'
;FEEPWEPEEGAGQDLANHLHQEGLAGPLQWLQNCLRRAAQDREEDGASHPVPLVPLSEENEDAMEDPQFRRLLRQLGVRPPASEQESFWRIPAALTPQQLRHAAASIATRGPHLLERPQNPLEQTQSPAAAPSPLSPPLGAEPTPPAPCSEEEEDELQPLGRRKKIRRLEEEEEED
;
A
#
# COMPACT_ATOMS: atom_id res chain seq x y z
N PHE A 1 26.57 7.23 14.47
CA PHE A 1 26.27 8.67 14.34
C PHE A 1 25.63 8.81 12.98
N GLU A 2 24.30 8.92 12.92
CA GLU A 2 23.62 9.19 11.65
C GLU A 2 23.84 10.67 11.36
N GLU A 3 24.58 10.99 10.30
CA GLU A 3 24.70 12.39 9.87
C GLU A 3 23.30 12.92 9.55
N PRO A 4 22.89 14.07 10.12
CA PRO A 4 21.62 14.68 9.82
C PRO A 4 21.54 14.95 8.31
N TRP A 5 20.62 14.25 7.65
CA TRP A 5 20.31 14.54 6.26
C TRP A 5 19.43 15.79 6.23
N GLU A 6 19.97 16.90 5.74
CA GLU A 6 19.23 18.15 5.51
C GLU A 6 19.02 18.32 3.99
N PRO A 7 17.83 18.01 3.46
CA PRO A 7 17.57 18.20 2.04
C PRO A 7 17.47 19.70 1.72
N GLU A 8 18.11 20.14 0.63
CA GLU A 8 17.74 21.42 0.02
C GLU A 8 16.33 21.32 -0.58
N GLU A 9 15.54 22.40 -0.48
CA GLU A 9 14.19 22.44 -1.06
C GLU A 9 14.26 22.17 -2.58
N GLY A 10 13.56 21.12 -3.04
CA GLY A 10 13.59 20.70 -4.44
C GLY A 10 14.75 19.76 -4.81
N ALA A 11 15.50 19.24 -3.84
CA ALA A 11 16.55 18.26 -4.09
C ALA A 11 16.02 17.08 -4.92
N GLY A 12 16.68 16.80 -6.05
CA GLY A 12 16.31 15.72 -6.96
C GLY A 12 15.31 16.07 -8.05
N GLN A 13 14.71 17.26 -8.06
CA GLN A 13 13.67 17.60 -9.04
C GLN A 13 14.18 17.60 -10.49
N ASP A 14 15.32 18.23 -10.77
CA ASP A 14 15.92 18.24 -12.11
C ASP A 14 16.31 16.83 -12.58
N LEU A 15 16.85 16.03 -11.66
CA LEU A 15 17.24 14.65 -11.93
C LEU A 15 16.03 13.75 -12.17
N ALA A 16 14.96 13.92 -11.40
CA ALA A 16 13.71 13.22 -11.62
C ALA A 16 13.08 13.58 -12.98
N ASN A 17 13.13 14.84 -13.39
CA ASN A 17 12.67 15.27 -14.71
C ASN A 17 13.51 14.66 -15.85
N HIS A 18 14.82 14.54 -15.66
CA HIS A 18 15.70 13.87 -16.62
C HIS A 18 15.39 12.38 -16.73
N LEU A 19 15.37 11.66 -15.60
CA LEU A 19 15.05 10.24 -15.54
C LEU A 19 13.66 9.92 -16.13
N HIS A 20 12.69 10.81 -15.93
CA HIS A 20 11.39 10.69 -16.56
C HIS A 20 11.47 10.74 -18.09
N GLN A 21 12.26 11.66 -18.65
CA GLN A 21 12.48 11.77 -20.09
C GLN A 21 13.27 10.57 -20.66
N GLU A 22 14.07 9.90 -19.81
CA GLU A 22 14.78 8.66 -20.16
C GLU A 22 13.88 7.40 -20.08
N GLY A 23 12.61 7.55 -19.71
CA GLY A 23 11.65 6.46 -19.66
C GLY A 23 11.46 5.83 -18.28
N LEU A 24 12.11 6.34 -17.22
CA LEU A 24 11.94 5.85 -15.85
C LEU A 24 10.71 6.41 -15.14
N ALA A 25 9.63 6.71 -15.88
CA ALA A 25 8.39 7.22 -15.30
C ALA A 25 7.76 6.23 -14.30
N GLY A 26 7.76 4.94 -14.63
CA GLY A 26 7.25 3.87 -13.76
C GLY A 26 8.01 3.75 -12.43
N PRO A 27 9.36 3.63 -12.46
CA PRO A 27 10.16 3.57 -11.25
C PRO A 27 10.10 4.84 -10.40
N LEU A 28 10.00 6.02 -11.02
CA LEU A 28 9.79 7.28 -10.30
C LEU A 28 8.43 7.29 -9.58
N GLN A 29 7.37 6.80 -10.22
CA GLN A 29 6.05 6.66 -9.60
C GLN A 29 6.05 5.63 -8.46
N TRP A 30 6.76 4.51 -8.62
CA TRP A 30 6.95 3.53 -7.57
C TRP A 30 7.64 4.15 -6.34
N LEU A 31 8.77 4.83 -6.54
CA LEU A 31 9.50 5.49 -5.48
C LEU A 31 8.65 6.56 -4.78
N GLN A 32 7.91 7.35 -5.55
CA GLN A 32 6.96 8.32 -5.02
C GLN A 32 5.95 7.66 -4.07
N ASN A 33 5.37 6.53 -4.47
CA ASN A 33 4.42 5.79 -3.67
C ASN A 33 5.06 5.21 -2.40
N CYS A 34 6.28 4.68 -2.49
CA CYS A 34 7.03 4.20 -1.32
C CYS A 34 7.22 5.31 -0.28
N LEU A 35 7.63 6.51 -0.71
CA LEU A 35 7.80 7.67 0.18
C LEU A 35 6.47 8.10 0.82
N ARG A 36 5.38 8.15 0.04
CA ARG A 36 4.05 8.53 0.54
C ARG A 36 3.50 7.52 1.55
N ARG A 37 3.66 6.22 1.30
CA ARG A 37 3.24 5.16 2.23
C ARG A 37 4.04 5.21 3.52
N ALA A 38 5.37 5.31 3.44
CA ALA A 38 6.20 5.45 4.62
C ALA A 38 5.84 6.70 5.46
N ALA A 39 5.40 7.79 4.82
CA ALA A 39 4.91 8.96 5.54
C ALA A 39 3.59 8.67 6.27
N GLN A 40 2.63 8.04 5.59
CA GLN A 40 1.34 7.67 6.15
C GLN A 40 1.49 6.69 7.32
N ASP A 41 2.28 5.63 7.14
CA ASP A 41 2.50 4.60 8.16
C ASP A 41 3.07 5.22 9.46
N ARG A 42 4.00 6.17 9.32
CA ARG A 42 4.57 6.91 10.47
C ARG A 42 3.58 7.82 11.18
N GLU A 43 2.61 8.39 10.45
CA GLU A 43 1.53 9.21 11.01
C GLU A 43 0.49 8.35 11.75
N GLU A 44 0.23 7.14 11.27
CA GLU A 44 -0.75 6.20 11.82
C GLU A 44 -0.20 5.46 13.05
N ASP A 45 1.01 4.91 12.95
CA ASP A 45 1.61 4.06 14.00
C ASP A 45 2.31 4.86 15.11
N GLY A 46 2.63 6.13 14.85
CA GLY A 46 3.41 6.98 15.76
C GLY A 46 4.86 6.53 15.97
N ALA A 47 5.32 5.51 15.25
CA ALA A 47 6.67 4.96 15.29
C ALA A 47 7.39 5.17 13.96
N SER A 48 8.63 5.64 14.01
CA SER A 48 9.49 5.79 12.82
C SER A 48 10.55 4.71 12.80
N HIS A 49 10.35 3.66 12.00
CA HIS A 49 11.37 2.65 11.71
C HIS A 49 11.94 2.82 10.30
N PRO A 50 13.16 2.32 10.03
CA PRO A 50 13.68 2.26 8.67
C PRO A 50 12.81 1.35 7.79
N VAL A 51 12.53 1.78 6.55
CA VAL A 51 11.69 1.04 5.59
C VAL A 51 12.54 0.58 4.41
N PRO A 52 12.62 -0.72 4.10
CA PRO A 52 13.34 -1.19 2.91
C PRO A 52 12.58 -0.87 1.63
N LEU A 53 13.30 -0.42 0.61
CA LEU A 53 12.81 -0.32 -0.76
C LEU A 53 13.05 -1.67 -1.44
N VAL A 54 11.95 -2.40 -1.67
CA VAL A 54 11.97 -3.70 -2.31
C VAL A 54 11.39 -3.53 -3.71
N PRO A 55 12.20 -3.55 -4.78
CA PRO A 55 11.70 -3.56 -6.15
C PRO A 55 11.04 -4.93 -6.41
N LEU A 56 9.77 -4.92 -6.78
CA LEU A 56 8.97 -6.14 -7.01
C LEU A 56 8.66 -6.40 -8.48
N SER A 57 9.31 -5.64 -9.37
CA SER A 57 9.17 -5.75 -10.82
C SER A 57 10.51 -5.49 -11.46
N GLU A 58 10.75 -6.15 -12.60
CA GLU A 58 11.97 -6.03 -13.40
C GLU A 58 12.33 -4.57 -13.66
N GLU A 59 11.37 -3.75 -14.12
CA GLU A 59 11.57 -2.31 -14.36
C GLU A 59 12.11 -1.54 -13.14
N ASN A 60 11.68 -1.90 -11.93
CA ASN A 60 12.16 -1.25 -10.71
C ASN A 60 13.53 -1.80 -10.29
N GLU A 61 13.80 -3.08 -10.55
CA GLU A 61 15.10 -3.71 -10.31
C GLU A 61 16.16 -3.08 -11.22
N ASP A 62 15.89 -2.97 -12.52
CA ASP A 62 16.75 -2.29 -13.50
C ASP A 62 17.02 -0.83 -13.09
N ALA A 63 15.98 -0.10 -12.66
CA ALA A 63 16.14 1.27 -12.17
C ALA A 63 17.03 1.34 -10.91
N MET A 64 17.01 0.33 -10.05
CA MET A 64 17.86 0.29 -8.86
C MET A 64 19.34 0.01 -9.20
N GLU A 65 19.63 -0.53 -10.39
CA GLU A 65 20.99 -0.66 -10.93
C GLU A 65 21.47 0.62 -11.63
N ASP A 66 20.55 1.46 -12.11
CA ASP A 66 20.88 2.72 -12.77
C ASP A 66 21.64 3.71 -11.83
N PRO A 67 22.82 4.22 -12.23
CA PRO A 67 23.59 5.15 -11.40
C PRO A 67 22.88 6.49 -11.13
N GLN A 68 22.08 6.98 -12.08
CA GLN A 68 21.37 8.26 -11.94
C GLN A 68 20.18 8.14 -10.99
N PHE A 69 19.42 7.04 -11.08
CA PHE A 69 18.33 6.72 -10.17
C PHE A 69 18.87 6.52 -8.74
N ARG A 70 19.99 5.81 -8.56
CA ARG A 70 20.67 5.71 -7.25
C ARG A 70 21.19 7.06 -6.73
N ARG A 71 21.60 7.97 -7.63
CA ARG A 71 21.93 9.35 -7.26
C ARG A 71 20.70 10.11 -6.78
N LEU A 72 19.55 9.94 -7.44
CA LEU A 72 18.28 10.49 -6.99
C LEU A 72 17.90 9.97 -5.60
N LEU A 73 17.99 8.66 -5.35
CA LEU A 73 17.71 8.06 -4.04
C LEU A 73 18.51 8.76 -2.92
N ARG A 74 19.83 8.97 -3.14
CA ARG A 74 20.67 9.69 -2.18
C ARG A 74 20.24 11.15 -1.99
N GLN A 75 19.85 11.85 -3.06
CA GLN A 75 19.32 13.22 -2.98
C GLN A 75 17.97 13.32 -2.28
N LEU A 76 17.23 12.22 -2.14
CA LEU A 76 15.99 12.16 -1.36
C LEU A 76 16.23 11.68 0.07
N GLY A 77 17.49 11.45 0.46
CA GLY A 77 17.86 10.94 1.79
C GLY A 77 17.70 9.44 1.97
N VAL A 78 17.37 8.69 0.91
CA VAL A 78 17.35 7.22 0.93
C VAL A 78 18.79 6.71 0.95
N ARG A 79 19.06 5.72 1.81
CA ARG A 79 20.40 5.20 2.04
C ARG A 79 20.65 3.90 1.27
N PRO A 80 21.86 3.71 0.73
CA PRO A 80 22.26 2.43 0.16
C PRO A 80 22.32 1.36 1.27
N PRO A 81 22.34 0.07 0.89
CA PRO A 81 22.63 -1.00 1.83
C PRO A 81 23.97 -0.74 2.54
N ALA A 82 24.02 -0.97 3.85
CA ALA A 82 25.17 -0.59 4.69
C ALA A 82 26.42 -1.45 4.46
N SER A 83 26.26 -2.67 3.96
CA SER A 83 27.31 -3.66 3.72
C SER A 83 26.77 -4.77 2.82
N GLU A 84 27.60 -5.73 2.43
CA GLU A 84 27.22 -6.94 1.67
C GLU A 84 26.16 -7.81 2.37
N GLN A 85 25.94 -7.60 3.67
CA GLN A 85 24.88 -8.28 4.43
C GLN A 85 23.49 -7.68 4.18
N GLU A 86 23.40 -6.43 3.72
CA GLU A 86 22.13 -5.80 3.37
C GLU A 86 21.96 -5.75 1.85
N SER A 87 20.77 -6.07 1.37
CA SER A 87 20.47 -6.08 -0.07
C SER A 87 19.64 -4.88 -0.52
N PHE A 88 18.91 -4.23 0.40
CA PHE A 88 17.91 -3.21 0.05
C PHE A 88 18.33 -1.82 0.49
N TRP A 89 18.00 -0.84 -0.36
CA TRP A 89 18.03 0.57 0.03
C TRP A 89 16.98 0.83 1.11
N ARG A 90 17.22 1.84 1.96
CA ARG A 90 16.31 2.15 3.06
C ARG A 90 15.92 3.61 3.11
N ILE A 91 14.64 3.85 3.37
CA ILE A 91 14.13 5.12 3.87
C ILE A 91 14.49 5.19 5.37
N PRO A 92 15.38 6.10 5.81
CA PRO A 92 15.78 6.17 7.22
C PRO A 92 14.61 6.53 8.14
N ALA A 93 14.69 6.10 9.40
CA ALA A 93 13.75 6.48 10.45
C ALA A 93 13.78 7.99 10.74
N ALA A 94 14.94 8.63 10.56
CA ALA A 94 15.13 10.07 10.80
C ALA A 94 14.33 10.97 9.83
N LEU A 95 13.87 10.47 8.69
CA LEU A 95 13.04 11.26 7.77
C LEU A 95 11.63 11.41 8.34
N THR A 96 11.22 12.65 8.60
CA THR A 96 9.86 12.94 9.09
C THR A 96 8.81 12.70 7.99
N PRO A 97 7.54 12.47 8.37
CA PRO A 97 6.45 12.37 7.39
C PRO A 97 6.38 13.57 6.45
N GLN A 98 6.63 14.79 6.95
CA GLN A 98 6.67 16.00 6.14
C GLN A 98 7.82 15.95 5.11
N GLN A 99 9.04 15.58 5.52
CA GLN A 99 10.17 15.45 4.59
C GLN A 99 9.90 14.40 3.50
N LEU A 100 9.31 13.25 3.86
CA LEU A 100 8.92 12.23 2.89
C LEU A 100 7.88 12.73 1.88
N ARG A 101 6.88 13.49 2.33
CA ARG A 101 5.89 14.12 1.44
C ARG A 101 6.53 15.14 0.51
N HIS A 102 7.45 15.98 1.00
CA HIS A 102 8.20 16.91 0.15
C HIS A 102 9.08 16.19 -0.87
N ALA A 103 9.79 15.14 -0.47
CA ALA A 103 10.59 14.32 -1.37
C ALA A 103 9.72 13.69 -2.47
N ALA A 104 8.58 13.11 -2.11
CA ALA A 104 7.62 12.53 -3.06
C ALA A 104 7.04 13.58 -4.02
N ALA A 105 6.78 14.81 -3.53
CA ALA A 105 6.30 15.90 -4.37
C ALA A 105 7.36 16.40 -5.35
N SER A 106 8.64 16.41 -4.95
CA SER A 106 9.77 16.87 -5.76
C SER A 106 10.12 15.93 -6.92
N ILE A 107 9.63 14.69 -6.90
CA ILE A 107 9.79 13.74 -8.00
C ILE A 107 8.47 13.43 -8.71
N ALA A 108 7.38 14.02 -8.24
CA ALA A 108 6.07 13.86 -8.86
C ALA A 108 6.12 14.49 -10.25
N THR A 109 6.02 13.66 -11.29
CA THR A 109 5.78 14.20 -12.63
C THR A 109 4.42 14.88 -12.60
N ARG A 110 4.39 16.18 -12.91
CA ARG A 110 3.15 16.92 -13.15
C ARG A 110 2.58 16.48 -14.49
N GLY A 111 2.09 15.24 -14.57
CA GLY A 111 1.26 14.81 -15.68
C GLY A 111 0.01 15.70 -15.71
N PRO A 112 -0.52 16.04 -16.90
CA PRO A 112 -1.79 16.75 -17.01
C PRO A 112 -2.91 15.82 -16.57
N HIS A 113 -3.08 15.65 -15.26
CA HIS A 113 -4.27 15.05 -14.68
C HIS A 113 -4.95 16.07 -13.77
N LEU A 114 -5.46 17.10 -14.43
CA LEU A 114 -6.62 17.81 -13.91
C LEU A 114 -7.75 16.77 -13.82
N LEU A 115 -8.17 16.48 -12.58
CA LEU A 115 -9.47 15.91 -12.19
C LEU A 115 -9.61 14.37 -12.20
N GLU A 116 -8.92 13.68 -11.29
CA GLU A 116 -9.65 12.63 -10.55
C GLU A 116 -10.29 13.27 -9.34
N ARG A 117 -11.49 13.82 -9.57
CA ARG A 117 -12.45 13.99 -8.49
C ARG A 117 -12.84 12.57 -8.06
N PRO A 118 -12.86 12.23 -6.76
CA PRO A 118 -13.34 10.93 -6.34
C PRO A 118 -14.79 10.78 -6.83
N GLN A 119 -15.01 9.85 -7.75
CA GLN A 119 -16.34 9.40 -8.12
C GLN A 119 -16.93 8.72 -6.89
N ASN A 120 -17.89 9.38 -6.27
CA ASN A 120 -18.84 8.79 -5.35
C ASN A 120 -20.12 8.43 -6.14
N PRO A 121 -20.29 7.20 -6.65
CA PRO A 121 -21.61 6.76 -7.06
C PRO A 121 -22.30 6.13 -5.85
N LEU A 122 -22.92 6.97 -5.01
CA LEU A 122 -23.94 6.50 -4.09
C LEU A 122 -25.26 7.20 -4.44
N GLU A 123 -26.11 6.39 -5.06
CA GLU A 123 -27.57 6.42 -5.03
C GLU A 123 -28.23 7.71 -4.53
N GLN A 124 -28.80 8.47 -5.47
CA GLN A 124 -30.03 9.19 -5.20
C GLN A 124 -31.08 8.69 -6.18
N THR A 125 -31.80 7.67 -5.71
CA THR A 125 -33.10 7.26 -6.26
C THR A 125 -34.00 8.50 -6.25
N GLN A 126 -34.30 9.02 -7.44
CA GLN A 126 -35.26 10.11 -7.62
C GLN A 126 -36.45 9.52 -8.39
N SER A 127 -37.46 9.13 -7.63
CA SER A 127 -38.74 8.59 -8.11
C SER A 127 -39.47 9.59 -9.02
N PRO A 128 -40.11 9.17 -10.13
CA PRO A 128 -40.98 10.05 -10.90
C PRO A 128 -42.41 10.10 -10.32
N ALA A 129 -43.03 11.28 -10.40
CA ALA A 129 -44.37 11.60 -9.93
C ALA A 129 -45.49 11.24 -10.93
N ALA A 130 -46.66 10.78 -10.45
CA ALA A 130 -48.02 11.10 -10.95
C ALA A 130 -49.14 10.34 -10.18
N ALA A 131 -50.28 11.02 -9.94
CA ALA A 131 -51.49 10.64 -9.17
C ALA A 131 -52.55 9.81 -9.97
N PRO A 132 -53.85 9.65 -9.58
CA PRO A 132 -54.55 9.29 -8.31
C PRO A 132 -55.49 8.02 -8.40
N SER A 133 -56.01 7.57 -7.22
CA SER A 133 -57.05 6.57 -6.79
C SER A 133 -58.09 5.96 -7.78
N PRO A 134 -58.70 4.75 -7.57
CA PRO A 134 -59.64 4.43 -6.44
C PRO A 134 -59.84 2.96 -5.90
N LEU A 135 -60.34 2.89 -4.66
CA LEU A 135 -61.28 1.95 -3.97
C LEU A 135 -61.16 0.38 -4.00
N SER A 136 -60.83 -0.18 -2.80
CA SER A 136 -61.45 -1.29 -1.98
C SER A 136 -61.62 -2.73 -2.53
N PRO A 137 -61.91 -3.81 -1.72
CA PRO A 137 -62.19 -3.95 -0.26
C PRO A 137 -61.43 -5.13 0.45
N PRO A 138 -61.74 -5.53 1.72
CA PRO A 138 -60.80 -6.10 2.71
C PRO A 138 -60.88 -7.63 2.91
N LEU A 139 -59.85 -8.23 3.54
CA LEU A 139 -60.03 -9.49 4.28
C LEU A 139 -58.84 -9.83 5.21
N GLY A 140 -59.14 -10.05 6.50
CA GLY A 140 -58.57 -11.19 7.23
C GLY A 140 -57.40 -10.94 8.19
N ALA A 141 -57.75 -10.74 9.47
CA ALA A 141 -57.14 -11.33 10.67
C ALA A 141 -55.66 -11.02 11.07
N GLU A 142 -55.55 -10.30 12.19
CA GLU A 142 -54.52 -10.40 13.27
C GLU A 142 -54.21 -11.87 13.70
N PRO A 143 -53.27 -12.18 14.62
CA PRO A 143 -52.21 -11.39 15.27
C PRO A 143 -50.82 -12.11 15.34
N THR A 144 -49.77 -11.39 15.73
CA THR A 144 -48.55 -11.92 16.40
C THR A 144 -48.85 -11.97 17.92
N PRO A 145 -48.42 -12.96 18.74
CA PRO A 145 -47.11 -12.91 19.46
C PRO A 145 -46.58 -14.32 19.91
N PRO A 146 -45.76 -14.52 20.98
CA PRO A 146 -44.28 -14.59 20.96
C PRO A 146 -43.62 -15.80 21.69
N ALA A 147 -42.30 -16.02 21.46
CA ALA A 147 -41.28 -16.60 22.39
C ALA A 147 -41.40 -18.09 22.85
N PRO A 148 -40.44 -18.69 23.61
CA PRO A 148 -38.97 -18.79 23.50
C PRO A 148 -38.42 -20.23 23.75
N CYS A 149 -37.08 -20.36 23.82
CA CYS A 149 -36.28 -21.41 24.48
C CYS A 149 -36.22 -22.82 23.88
N SER A 150 -35.02 -23.20 23.44
CA SER A 150 -34.35 -24.42 23.89
C SER A 150 -32.85 -24.24 23.74
N GLU A 151 -32.22 -23.97 24.87
CA GLU A 151 -30.79 -24.16 25.13
C GLU A 151 -30.59 -25.67 25.23
N GLU A 152 -29.79 -26.32 24.38
CA GLU A 152 -29.09 -27.56 24.73
C GLU A 152 -27.73 -27.57 24.02
N GLU A 153 -26.71 -27.60 24.86
CA GLU A 153 -25.27 -27.65 24.62
C GLU A 153 -24.84 -29.10 24.31
N GLU A 154 -23.58 -29.26 23.89
CA GLU A 154 -22.84 -30.52 23.73
C GLU A 154 -23.27 -31.37 22.53
N ASP A 155 -22.42 -32.08 21.81
CA ASP A 155 -20.98 -32.27 21.69
C ASP A 155 -20.85 -32.93 20.30
N GLU A 156 -19.71 -32.78 19.63
CA GLU A 156 -19.07 -33.83 18.82
C GLU A 156 -18.31 -33.30 17.59
N LEU A 157 -16.97 -33.30 17.73
CA LEU A 157 -15.97 -33.92 16.84
C LEU A 157 -16.14 -33.67 15.31
N GLN A 158 -15.20 -33.15 14.50
CA GLN A 158 -13.73 -33.13 14.47
C GLN A 158 -13.26 -32.46 13.13
N PRO A 159 -11.96 -32.32 12.80
CA PRO A 159 -11.37 -31.01 12.50
C PRO A 159 -11.07 -30.67 11.02
N LEU A 160 -10.73 -29.39 10.85
CA LEU A 160 -10.19 -28.72 9.67
C LEU A 160 -9.24 -29.56 8.80
N GLY A 161 -9.53 -29.57 7.51
CA GLY A 161 -8.66 -30.08 6.46
C GLY A 161 -7.28 -29.42 6.49
N ARG A 162 -6.25 -30.22 6.76
CA ARG A 162 -4.84 -29.87 6.57
C ARG A 162 -4.21 -30.88 5.63
N ARG A 163 -4.14 -30.55 4.34
CA ARG A 163 -3.29 -31.27 3.39
C ARG A 163 -1.89 -30.63 3.39
N LYS A 164 -0.94 -31.24 4.12
CA LYS A 164 0.50 -31.02 3.91
C LYS A 164 1.07 -32.22 3.17
N LYS A 165 1.56 -32.00 1.94
CA LYS A 165 2.33 -32.99 1.17
C LYS A 165 3.81 -32.74 1.47
N ILE A 166 4.33 -33.40 2.49
CA ILE A 166 5.76 -33.44 2.78
C ILE A 166 6.36 -34.53 1.91
N ARG A 167 7.30 -34.15 1.04
CA ARG A 167 8.12 -35.07 0.25
C ARG A 167 9.45 -35.26 0.99
N ARG A 168 9.76 -36.50 1.33
CA ARG A 168 11.03 -36.96 1.92
C ARG A 168 12.20 -36.62 0.99
N LEU A 169 13.33 -36.20 1.56
CA LEU A 169 14.65 -36.57 1.08
C LEU A 169 15.48 -36.95 2.31
N GLU A 170 15.83 -38.23 2.37
CA GLU A 170 16.92 -38.76 3.18
C GLU A 170 18.20 -38.49 2.38
N GLU A 171 19.23 -37.96 3.03
CA GLU A 171 20.59 -38.02 2.49
C GLU A 171 21.53 -38.25 3.69
N GLU A 172 21.90 -39.51 3.85
CA GLU A 172 23.12 -39.95 4.51
C GLU A 172 24.28 -39.58 3.58
N GLU A 173 25.34 -38.94 4.08
CA GLU A 173 26.71 -39.35 3.73
C GLU A 173 27.72 -38.90 4.80
N GLU A 174 28.73 -39.76 4.92
CA GLU A 174 29.77 -39.91 5.92
C GLU A 174 31.00 -39.04 5.61
N GLU A 175 32.00 -39.09 6.51
CA GLU A 175 33.43 -38.81 6.30
C GLU A 175 33.94 -37.39 6.64
N ASP A 176 34.58 -37.22 7.81
CA ASP A 176 36.05 -37.32 8.01
C ASP A 176 36.41 -37.34 9.52
#